data_AF-A0ABC8S1F2-F1
#
_entry.id   AF-A0ABC8S1F2-F1
#
_cell.length_a   1.000
_cell.length_b   1.000
_cell.length_c   1.000
_cell.angle_alpha   90.00
_cell.angle_beta   90.00
_cell.angle_gamma   90.00
#
_symmetry.space_group_name_H-M   'P 1'
#
loop_
_entity.id
_entity.type
_entity.pdbx_description
1 polymer ?
#
loop_
_entity_poly.entity_id
_entity_poly.type
_entity_poly.pdbx_seq_one_letter_code
_entity_poly.pdbx_strand_id
1 'polypeptide(L)'
;MSIPWNSSWRGCAANFPQPVSEESELGAQFLTPPLPDIVYRSSNREVDILRHVFRWDLTPYQEVFQNGFQARRQEGTLDEIYFNLDHYVHHGGRPLDSSRPATHAFVSTTLSSSWHPSLDPETEMEVYRYEIYAPGGIWVAETLGERYQYPSQDEVCFVAGIAPQYIRSAQRFRLIRGDARFTRRERVDNVIRVNGYYDPQSHPPRLLNIQRPIFDYVDENGRRPPLAISIYQRRSVSDREK
;
A
#
# COMPACT_ATOMS: atom_id res chain seq x y z
N MET A 1 6.40 7.98 -20.14
CA MET A 1 7.61 7.21 -19.79
C MET A 1 7.46 6.65 -18.37
N SER A 2 8.37 5.81 -17.86
CA SER A 2 8.41 5.46 -16.42
C SER A 2 9.52 6.20 -15.71
N ILE A 3 9.32 6.59 -14.44
CA ILE A 3 10.39 7.18 -13.62
C ILE A 3 11.57 6.20 -13.57
N PRO A 4 12.80 6.61 -13.94
CA PRO A 4 13.96 5.73 -13.96
C PRO A 4 14.21 5.03 -12.62
N TRP A 5 14.72 3.81 -12.67
CA TRP A 5 14.95 2.96 -11.50
C TRP A 5 15.99 3.51 -10.52
N ASN A 6 16.91 4.35 -11.02
CA ASN A 6 17.97 5.04 -10.28
C ASN A 6 17.65 6.52 -9.96
N SER A 7 16.43 6.98 -10.26
CA SER A 7 16.03 8.36 -9.98
C SER A 7 15.73 8.56 -8.49
N SER A 8 16.07 9.74 -7.96
CA SER A 8 15.67 10.16 -6.61
C SER A 8 14.15 10.22 -6.43
N TRP A 9 13.39 10.32 -7.53
CA TRP A 9 11.92 10.34 -7.55
C TRP A 9 11.28 8.96 -7.38
N ARG A 10 12.09 7.88 -7.28
CA ARG A 10 11.54 6.52 -7.20
C ARG A 10 10.64 6.32 -5.97
N GLY A 11 10.86 7.07 -4.88
CA GLY A 11 10.02 7.03 -3.67
C GLY A 11 8.58 7.49 -3.84
N CYS A 12 8.32 8.42 -4.77
CA CYS A 12 6.98 8.94 -5.08
C CYS A 12 6.42 8.37 -6.39
N ALA A 13 7.13 7.46 -7.06
CA ALA A 13 6.73 6.93 -8.36
C ALA A 13 5.35 6.24 -8.34
N ALA A 14 4.99 5.62 -7.22
CA ALA A 14 3.68 5.00 -7.05
C ALA A 14 2.52 5.99 -7.04
N ASN A 15 2.75 7.27 -6.73
CA ASN A 15 1.71 8.29 -6.74
C ASN A 15 1.24 8.63 -8.17
N PHE A 16 2.08 8.39 -9.17
CA PHE A 16 1.81 8.78 -10.55
C PHE A 16 1.38 7.57 -11.38
N PRO A 17 0.25 7.66 -12.11
CA PRO A 17 -0.12 6.64 -13.08
C PRO A 17 0.91 6.58 -14.22
N GLN A 18 1.12 5.39 -14.76
CA GLN A 18 1.91 5.22 -15.98
C GLN A 18 1.03 5.39 -17.22
N PRO A 19 1.49 6.09 -18.27
CA PRO A 19 2.79 6.73 -18.41
C PRO A 19 2.92 8.00 -17.58
N VAL A 20 4.09 8.18 -16.95
CA VAL A 20 4.48 9.45 -16.31
C VAL A 20 4.60 10.51 -17.41
N SER A 21 3.93 11.64 -17.17
CA SER A 21 3.96 12.86 -17.98
C SER A 21 5.01 13.84 -17.46
N GLU A 22 5.36 14.88 -18.22
CA GLU A 22 6.25 15.96 -17.75
C GLU A 22 5.71 16.64 -16.48
N GLU A 23 4.39 16.82 -16.37
CA GLU A 23 3.74 17.35 -15.17
C GLU A 23 3.94 16.42 -13.95
N SER A 24 3.91 15.11 -14.18
CA SER A 24 4.18 14.12 -13.13
C SER A 24 5.65 14.15 -12.68
N GLU A 25 6.59 14.41 -13.59
CA GLU A 25 8.00 14.59 -13.24
C GLU A 25 8.24 15.87 -12.43
N LEU A 26 7.60 16.98 -12.81
CA LEU A 26 7.63 18.21 -12.03
C LEU A 26 7.01 18.00 -10.63
N GLY A 27 5.86 17.33 -10.55
CA GLY A 27 5.23 16.98 -9.27
C GLY A 27 6.13 16.12 -8.38
N ALA A 28 6.88 15.19 -8.97
CA ALA A 28 7.81 14.34 -8.24
C ALA A 28 8.97 15.13 -7.59
N GLN A 29 9.43 16.22 -8.22
CA GLN A 29 10.47 17.09 -7.66
C GLN A 29 10.04 17.72 -6.33
N PHE A 30 8.78 18.17 -6.22
CA PHE A 30 8.25 18.77 -5.00
C PHE A 30 7.92 17.77 -3.89
N LEU A 31 7.82 16.49 -4.23
CA LEU A 31 7.47 15.42 -3.29
C LEU A 31 8.69 14.66 -2.77
N THR A 32 9.90 14.95 -3.28
CA THR A 32 11.10 14.22 -2.87
C THR A 32 11.48 14.65 -1.45
N PRO A 33 11.43 13.75 -0.44
CA PRO A 33 11.79 14.12 0.92
C PRO A 33 13.27 14.55 0.96
N PRO A 34 13.63 15.60 1.72
CA PRO A 34 15.02 16.04 1.86
C PRO A 34 15.79 15.13 2.84
N LEU A 35 15.72 13.81 2.64
CA LEU A 35 16.46 12.85 3.46
C LEU A 35 17.71 12.43 2.70
N PRO A 36 18.93 12.67 3.24
CA PRO A 36 20.11 11.98 2.73
C PRO A 36 19.94 10.47 2.95
N ASP A 37 20.45 9.67 2.03
CA ASP A 37 20.58 8.21 2.15
C ASP A 37 19.28 7.39 2.22
N ILE A 38 18.23 7.81 1.51
CA ILE A 38 17.02 6.97 1.34
C ILE A 38 17.36 5.68 0.57
N VAL A 39 17.02 4.52 1.15
CA VAL A 39 17.10 3.23 0.47
C VAL A 39 15.73 2.85 -0.08
N TYR A 40 15.60 2.82 -1.40
CA TYR A 40 14.39 2.34 -2.07
C TYR A 40 14.38 0.82 -2.21
N ARG A 41 13.19 0.22 -2.29
CA ARG A 41 13.06 -1.18 -2.72
C ARG A 41 13.73 -1.38 -4.06
N SER A 42 14.39 -2.52 -4.21
CA SER A 42 15.13 -2.82 -5.43
C SER A 42 14.22 -2.81 -6.66
N SER A 43 14.51 -1.89 -7.56
CA SER A 43 13.92 -1.73 -8.88
C SER A 43 14.73 -2.49 -9.95
N ASN A 44 15.80 -3.19 -9.56
CA ASN A 44 16.60 -4.01 -10.47
C ASN A 44 15.70 -5.08 -11.08
N ARG A 45 15.67 -5.16 -12.42
CA ARG A 45 14.75 -6.03 -13.17
C ARG A 45 13.27 -5.84 -12.77
N GLU A 46 12.91 -4.64 -12.33
CA GLU A 46 11.54 -4.25 -11.99
C GLU A 46 10.92 -5.08 -10.86
N VAL A 47 11.76 -5.60 -9.96
CA VAL A 47 11.32 -6.44 -8.83
C VAL A 47 10.30 -5.72 -7.93
N ASP A 48 10.37 -4.40 -7.82
CA ASP A 48 9.42 -3.58 -7.07
C ASP A 48 7.99 -3.65 -7.64
N ILE A 49 7.80 -3.60 -8.95
CA ILE A 49 6.47 -3.77 -9.57
C ILE A 49 6.07 -5.23 -9.78
N LEU A 50 7.01 -6.19 -9.62
CA LEU A 50 6.72 -7.62 -9.73
C LEU A 50 6.40 -8.28 -8.39
N ARG A 51 6.76 -7.68 -7.26
CA ARG A 51 6.51 -8.21 -5.91
C ARG A 51 5.53 -7.33 -5.15
N HIS A 52 4.51 -7.98 -4.59
CA HIS A 52 3.50 -7.27 -3.84
C HIS A 52 4.05 -6.67 -2.55
N VAL A 53 3.39 -5.60 -2.12
CA VAL A 53 3.27 -5.19 -0.72
C VAL A 53 1.82 -5.28 -0.31
N PHE A 54 1.57 -5.28 0.99
CA PHE A 54 0.23 -5.27 1.56
C PHE A 54 -0.06 -3.98 2.32
N ARG A 55 -1.32 -3.54 2.27
CA ARG A 55 -1.82 -2.47 3.12
C ARG A 55 -3.09 -2.91 3.83
N TRP A 56 -3.16 -2.66 5.12
CA TRP A 56 -4.37 -2.81 5.93
C TRP A 56 -5.07 -1.46 6.02
N ASP A 57 -6.34 -1.40 5.64
CA ASP A 57 -7.10 -0.15 5.63
C ASP A 57 -8.60 -0.39 5.94
N LEU A 58 -9.24 0.65 6.48
CA LEU A 58 -10.68 0.69 6.71
C LEU A 58 -11.45 1.13 5.47
N THR A 59 -10.81 1.89 4.58
CA THR A 59 -11.46 2.40 3.37
C THR A 59 -11.96 1.22 2.52
N PRO A 60 -13.23 1.22 2.06
CA PRO A 60 -13.77 0.16 1.22
C PRO A 60 -13.06 0.02 -0.12
N TYR A 61 -13.03 -1.22 -0.64
CA TYR A 61 -12.30 -1.53 -1.87
C TYR A 61 -12.81 -0.76 -3.09
N GLN A 62 -14.09 -0.39 -3.14
CA GLN A 62 -14.65 0.40 -4.24
C GLN A 62 -13.99 1.78 -4.33
N GLU A 63 -13.76 2.43 -3.19
CA GLU A 63 -13.13 3.74 -3.12
C GLU A 63 -11.63 3.64 -3.41
N VAL A 64 -10.95 2.66 -2.82
CA VAL A 64 -9.50 2.44 -3.07
C VAL A 64 -9.23 2.06 -4.53
N PHE A 65 -10.03 1.19 -5.13
CA PHE A 65 -9.86 0.82 -6.54
C PHE A 65 -10.14 1.97 -7.49
N GLN A 66 -10.93 2.96 -7.07
CA GLN A 66 -11.23 4.14 -7.88
C GLN A 66 -10.18 5.24 -7.73
N ASN A 67 -9.72 5.49 -6.50
CA ASN A 67 -8.95 6.69 -6.16
C ASN A 67 -7.49 6.41 -5.76
N GLY A 68 -7.16 5.15 -5.48
CA GLY A 68 -5.88 4.77 -4.90
C GLY A 68 -5.79 5.10 -3.42
N PHE A 69 -4.56 5.12 -2.90
CA PHE A 69 -4.24 5.64 -1.57
C PHE A 69 -3.58 7.00 -1.69
N GLN A 70 -3.97 7.94 -0.84
CA GLN A 70 -3.37 9.26 -0.77
C GLN A 70 -2.88 9.51 0.65
N ALA A 71 -1.68 10.09 0.75
CA ALA A 71 -1.20 10.65 2.01
C ALA A 71 -2.12 11.79 2.45
N ARG A 72 -2.18 12.03 3.77
CA ARG A 72 -2.93 13.17 4.30
C ARG A 72 -2.29 14.46 3.81
N ARG A 73 -3.10 15.48 3.53
CA ARG A 73 -2.58 16.80 3.16
C ARG A 73 -1.70 17.34 4.27
N GLN A 74 -0.65 18.08 3.89
CA GLN A 74 0.28 18.67 4.84
C GLN A 74 -0.39 19.62 5.83
N GLU A 75 -1.34 20.42 5.34
CA GLU A 75 -2.05 21.42 6.14
C GLU A 75 -1.04 22.33 6.89
N GLY A 76 -1.23 22.56 8.19
CA GLY A 76 -0.33 23.37 9.01
C GLY A 76 0.92 22.64 9.52
N THR A 77 1.16 21.39 9.12
CA THR A 77 2.33 20.62 9.57
C THR A 77 3.60 21.13 8.87
N LEU A 78 4.63 21.47 9.64
CA LEU A 78 5.92 21.93 9.11
C LEU A 78 6.57 20.85 8.22
N ASP A 79 7.30 21.27 7.17
CA ASP A 79 8.01 20.36 6.25
C ASP A 79 8.92 19.36 6.98
N GLU A 80 9.62 19.84 8.02
CA GLU A 80 10.53 19.08 8.88
C GLU A 80 9.85 17.94 9.65
N ILE A 81 8.51 17.97 9.76
CA ILE A 81 7.70 16.90 10.35
C ILE A 81 7.01 16.11 9.23
N TYR A 82 6.41 16.80 8.27
CA TYR A 82 5.60 16.20 7.21
C TYR A 82 6.40 15.22 6.33
N PHE A 83 7.65 15.54 6.01
CA PHE A 83 8.56 14.71 5.21
C PHE A 83 9.54 13.88 6.04
N ASN A 84 9.42 13.89 7.37
CA ASN A 84 10.34 13.17 8.26
C ASN A 84 9.90 11.72 8.45
N LEU A 85 10.59 10.81 7.77
CA LEU A 85 10.32 9.37 7.81
C LEU A 85 10.49 8.78 9.22
N ASP A 86 11.54 9.19 9.94
CA ASP A 86 11.81 8.70 11.30
C ASP A 86 10.67 9.11 12.24
N HIS A 87 10.24 10.37 12.16
CA HIS A 87 9.09 10.85 12.91
C HIS A 87 7.81 10.12 12.51
N TYR A 88 7.56 9.88 11.22
CA TYR A 88 6.38 9.17 10.75
C TYR A 88 6.30 7.74 11.31
N VAL A 89 7.41 7.00 11.27
CA VAL A 89 7.43 5.61 11.71
C VAL A 89 7.19 5.47 13.22
N HIS A 90 7.71 6.41 14.02
CA HIS A 90 7.60 6.35 15.48
C HIS A 90 6.38 7.09 16.05
N HIS A 91 5.83 8.08 15.33
CA HIS A 91 4.79 8.97 15.85
C HIS A 91 3.60 9.16 14.89
N GLY A 92 3.67 8.62 13.66
CA GLY A 92 2.59 8.69 12.68
C GLY A 92 1.42 7.78 12.99
N GLY A 93 1.54 6.92 14.02
CA GLY A 93 0.51 5.99 14.49
C GLY A 93 0.43 4.70 13.67
N ARG A 94 -0.08 3.63 14.29
CA ARG A 94 -0.26 2.31 13.65
C ARG A 94 -1.33 2.37 12.55
N PRO A 95 -1.24 1.54 11.50
CA PRO A 95 -2.36 1.37 10.56
C PRO A 95 -3.69 1.14 11.32
N LEU A 96 -4.78 1.74 10.81
CA LEU A 96 -6.12 1.79 11.42
C LEU A 96 -6.31 2.74 12.62
N ASP A 97 -5.28 3.48 13.04
CA ASP A 97 -5.41 4.51 14.06
C ASP A 97 -6.02 5.81 13.49
N SER A 98 -7.23 6.16 13.93
CA SER A 98 -7.93 7.38 13.54
C SER A 98 -7.48 8.63 14.30
N SER A 99 -6.77 8.48 15.41
CA SER A 99 -6.46 9.56 16.38
C SER A 99 -5.17 10.35 16.08
N ARG A 100 -4.55 10.10 14.92
CA ARG A 100 -3.22 10.60 14.57
C ARG A 100 -3.17 12.14 14.54
N PRO A 101 -2.32 12.78 15.38
CA PRO A 101 -2.31 14.24 15.54
C PRO A 101 -1.53 14.99 14.45
N ALA A 102 -0.56 14.35 13.80
CA ALA A 102 0.25 14.94 12.74
C ALA A 102 -0.07 14.30 11.39
N THR A 103 0.04 15.09 10.32
CA THR A 103 -0.03 14.60 8.94
C THR A 103 1.36 14.35 8.40
N HIS A 104 1.49 13.38 7.50
CA HIS A 104 2.77 12.97 6.92
C HIS A 104 2.59 12.64 5.45
N ALA A 105 3.66 12.83 4.68
CA ALA A 105 3.70 12.57 3.26
C ALA A 105 3.71 11.07 2.89
N PHE A 106 3.50 10.16 3.85
CA PHE A 106 3.76 8.73 3.66
C PHE A 106 2.50 7.87 3.75
N VAL A 107 2.47 6.84 2.91
CA VAL A 107 1.52 5.72 2.95
C VAL A 107 2.31 4.44 3.28
N SER A 108 2.15 3.93 4.50
CA SER A 108 2.75 2.65 4.91
C SER A 108 2.12 1.45 4.24
N THR A 109 2.98 0.49 3.90
CA THR A 109 2.66 -0.86 3.45
C THR A 109 3.64 -1.85 4.09
N THR A 110 3.40 -3.15 3.95
CA THR A 110 4.26 -4.21 4.51
C THR A 110 4.63 -5.23 3.44
N LEU A 111 5.86 -5.73 3.44
CA LEU A 111 6.26 -6.91 2.66
C LEU A 111 5.76 -8.22 3.29
N SER A 112 5.38 -8.19 4.57
CA SER A 112 4.97 -9.37 5.33
C SER A 112 3.52 -9.76 5.03
N SER A 113 3.36 -10.95 4.46
CA SER A 113 2.03 -11.55 4.23
C SER A 113 1.32 -12.00 5.53
N SER A 114 2.08 -12.21 6.60
CA SER A 114 1.57 -12.64 7.90
C SER A 114 1.19 -11.46 8.80
N TRP A 115 1.88 -10.33 8.66
CA TRP A 115 1.66 -9.15 9.49
C TRP A 115 0.24 -8.59 9.34
N HIS A 116 -0.30 -8.11 10.47
CA HIS A 116 -1.55 -7.36 10.56
C HIS A 116 -1.46 -6.38 11.75
N PRO A 117 -2.22 -5.28 11.74
CA PRO A 117 -2.22 -4.34 12.85
C PRO A 117 -2.79 -4.97 14.12
N SER A 118 -2.31 -4.47 15.26
CA SER A 118 -2.84 -4.80 16.58
C SER A 118 -3.94 -3.82 16.96
N LEU A 119 -5.09 -4.32 17.42
CA LEU A 119 -6.18 -3.52 17.95
C LEU A 119 -5.96 -3.17 19.41
N ASP A 120 -6.83 -2.34 19.99
CA ASP A 120 -6.91 -2.16 21.45
C ASP A 120 -7.70 -3.30 22.10
N PRO A 121 -7.53 -3.55 23.42
CA PRO A 121 -8.31 -4.57 24.12
C PRO A 121 -9.81 -4.38 23.91
N GLU A 122 -10.54 -5.49 23.90
CA GLU A 122 -12.00 -5.55 23.73
C GLU A 122 -12.51 -4.87 22.44
N THR A 123 -11.67 -4.80 21.41
CA THR A 123 -12.02 -4.21 20.11
C THR A 123 -12.10 -5.27 19.02
N GLU A 124 -13.12 -5.15 18.18
CA GLU A 124 -13.27 -5.89 16.94
C GLU A 124 -13.55 -4.92 15.79
N MET A 125 -12.94 -5.17 14.64
CA MET A 125 -13.22 -4.38 13.44
C MET A 125 -13.01 -5.18 12.16
N GLU A 126 -13.81 -4.86 11.15
CA GLU A 126 -13.61 -5.38 9.80
C GLU A 126 -12.77 -4.44 8.96
N VAL A 127 -11.80 -5.00 8.25
CA VAL A 127 -10.75 -4.28 7.53
C VAL A 127 -10.48 -4.95 6.20
N TYR A 128 -9.92 -4.20 5.28
CA TYR A 128 -9.43 -4.72 4.02
C TYR A 128 -7.92 -4.87 4.05
N ARG A 129 -7.43 -6.00 3.53
CA ARG A 129 -6.03 -6.14 3.13
C ARG A 129 -5.94 -6.00 1.63
N TYR A 130 -5.21 -4.98 1.19
CA TYR A 130 -4.94 -4.70 -0.20
C TYR A 130 -3.61 -5.33 -0.63
N GLU A 131 -3.58 -5.89 -1.83
CA GLU A 131 -2.40 -6.40 -2.50
C GLU A 131 -1.99 -5.42 -3.60
N ILE A 132 -0.76 -4.91 -3.53
CA ILE A 132 -0.30 -3.75 -4.30
C ILE A 132 1.02 -4.08 -4.99
N TYR A 133 1.11 -3.77 -6.27
CA TYR A 133 2.32 -3.91 -7.10
C TYR A 133 2.69 -2.53 -7.65
N ALA A 134 3.52 -1.81 -6.90
CA ALA A 134 3.81 -0.40 -7.15
C ALA A 134 5.32 -0.14 -7.29
N PRO A 135 5.73 0.81 -8.16
CA PRO A 135 7.13 1.15 -8.35
C PRO A 135 7.69 1.88 -7.11
N GLY A 136 8.93 1.53 -6.76
CA GLY A 136 9.66 2.13 -5.66
C GLY A 136 9.12 1.75 -4.28
N GLY A 137 8.95 2.79 -3.46
CA GLY A 137 8.73 2.68 -2.01
C GLY A 137 10.06 2.67 -1.25
N ILE A 138 10.11 3.43 -0.16
CA ILE A 138 11.24 3.50 0.78
C ILE A 138 11.24 2.22 1.61
N TRP A 139 12.35 1.48 1.62
CA TRP A 139 12.53 0.36 2.52
C TRP A 139 12.97 0.89 3.88
N VAL A 140 12.04 0.92 4.84
CA VAL A 140 12.22 1.65 6.10
C VAL A 140 13.35 1.08 6.93
N ALA A 141 13.43 -0.25 7.04
CA ALA A 141 14.48 -0.93 7.81
C ALA A 141 15.88 -0.59 7.28
N GLU A 142 16.07 -0.63 5.95
CA GLU A 142 17.36 -0.30 5.33
C GLU A 142 17.70 1.19 5.42
N THR A 143 16.68 2.07 5.39
CA THR A 143 16.88 3.53 5.46
C THR A 143 17.19 4.01 6.87
N LEU A 144 16.50 3.48 7.89
CA LEU A 144 16.64 3.93 9.27
C LEU A 144 17.63 3.09 10.09
N GLY A 145 17.94 1.87 9.66
CA GLY A 145 18.85 0.95 10.34
C GLY A 145 18.41 0.71 11.79
N GLU A 146 19.34 0.89 12.72
CA GLU A 146 19.11 0.73 14.17
C GLU A 146 18.05 1.67 14.76
N ARG A 147 17.69 2.75 14.05
CA ARG A 147 16.59 3.62 14.49
C ARG A 147 15.23 2.97 14.27
N TYR A 148 15.12 1.95 13.42
CA TYR A 148 13.83 1.30 13.15
C TYR A 148 13.46 0.28 14.22
N GLN A 149 12.47 0.61 15.05
CA GLN A 149 12.08 -0.22 16.19
C GLN A 149 11.03 -1.30 15.88
N TYR A 150 10.59 -1.42 14.63
CA TYR A 150 9.47 -2.29 14.25
C TYR A 150 9.79 -3.29 13.13
N PRO A 151 10.88 -4.08 13.22
CA PRO A 151 11.34 -4.94 12.14
C PRO A 151 10.30 -5.98 11.67
N SER A 152 9.38 -6.40 12.56
CA SER A 152 8.32 -7.35 12.22
C SER A 152 7.26 -6.80 11.25
N GLN A 153 7.18 -5.47 11.10
CA GLN A 153 6.28 -4.85 10.13
C GLN A 153 6.83 -4.92 8.70
N ASP A 154 8.14 -5.11 8.52
CA ASP A 154 8.82 -5.12 7.22
C ASP A 154 8.29 -4.02 6.28
N GLU A 155 8.34 -2.79 6.79
CA GLU A 155 7.59 -1.66 6.28
C GLU A 155 8.23 -1.05 5.02
N VAL A 156 7.34 -0.69 4.09
CA VAL A 156 7.65 0.03 2.88
C VAL A 156 6.75 1.25 2.79
N CYS A 157 7.34 2.43 2.76
CA CYS A 157 6.61 3.70 2.71
C CYS A 157 6.60 4.28 1.30
N PHE A 158 5.42 4.63 0.81
CA PHE A 158 5.26 5.37 -0.45
C PHE A 158 5.00 6.84 -0.17
N VAL A 159 5.69 7.72 -0.89
CA VAL A 159 5.53 9.16 -0.72
C VAL A 159 4.33 9.65 -1.54
N ALA A 160 3.53 10.53 -0.95
CA ALA A 160 2.29 11.13 -1.43
C ALA A 160 1.12 10.16 -1.69
N GLY A 161 1.37 8.92 -2.09
CA GLY A 161 0.29 7.99 -2.38
C GLY A 161 0.68 6.80 -3.24
N ILE A 162 -0.37 6.05 -3.62
CA ILE A 162 -0.32 4.89 -4.50
C ILE A 162 -1.52 5.00 -5.44
N ALA A 163 -1.27 5.20 -6.73
CA ALA A 163 -2.30 5.29 -7.76
C ALA A 163 -3.09 3.96 -7.88
N PRO A 164 -4.39 4.02 -8.22
CA PRO A 164 -5.27 2.85 -8.24
C PRO A 164 -4.80 1.74 -9.20
N GLN A 165 -4.10 2.08 -10.29
CA GLN A 165 -3.61 1.10 -11.26
C GLN A 165 -2.61 0.09 -10.67
N TYR A 166 -1.96 0.43 -9.55
CA TYR A 166 -1.00 -0.44 -8.87
C TYR A 166 -1.67 -1.36 -7.84
N ILE A 167 -2.96 -1.19 -7.56
CA ILE A 167 -3.70 -1.94 -6.54
C ILE A 167 -4.43 -3.08 -7.23
N ARG A 168 -4.00 -4.32 -6.99
CA ARG A 168 -4.51 -5.50 -7.70
C ARG A 168 -5.78 -6.04 -7.08
N SER A 169 -5.76 -6.23 -5.76
CA SER A 169 -6.84 -6.94 -5.09
C SER A 169 -7.06 -6.50 -3.66
N ALA A 170 -8.21 -6.89 -3.11
CA ALA A 170 -8.59 -6.68 -1.72
C ALA A 170 -9.27 -7.93 -1.15
N GLN A 171 -8.94 -8.25 0.09
CA GLN A 171 -9.56 -9.31 0.89
C GLN A 171 -10.13 -8.71 2.18
N ARG A 172 -11.33 -9.15 2.58
CA ARG A 172 -11.99 -8.66 3.79
C ARG A 172 -11.67 -9.58 4.97
N PHE A 173 -11.21 -8.97 6.05
CA PHE A 173 -10.87 -9.66 7.28
C PHE A 173 -11.55 -8.99 8.46
N ARG A 174 -11.70 -9.76 9.53
CA ARG A 174 -12.10 -9.32 10.84
C ARG A 174 -10.89 -9.44 11.77
N LEU A 175 -10.49 -8.33 12.37
CA LEU A 175 -9.48 -8.29 13.41
C LEU A 175 -10.20 -8.25 14.76
N ILE A 176 -9.78 -9.13 15.67
CA ILE A 176 -10.42 -9.28 16.98
C ILE A 176 -9.34 -9.25 18.04
N ARG A 177 -9.47 -8.35 19.00
CA ARG A 177 -8.71 -8.37 20.25
C ARG A 177 -9.72 -8.35 21.39
N GLY A 178 -10.05 -9.53 21.91
CA GLY A 178 -10.88 -9.66 23.11
C GLY A 178 -10.06 -9.43 24.37
N ASP A 179 -10.20 -10.33 25.33
CA ASP A 179 -9.34 -10.47 26.52
C ASP A 179 -7.92 -11.00 26.19
N ALA A 180 -7.75 -11.58 24.99
CA ALA A 180 -6.50 -12.14 24.53
C ALA A 180 -5.38 -11.09 24.40
N ARG A 181 -4.14 -11.53 24.69
CA ARG A 181 -2.94 -10.68 24.60
C ARG A 181 -2.66 -10.17 23.18
N PHE A 182 -3.02 -10.94 22.17
CA PHE A 182 -2.71 -10.66 20.77
C PHE A 182 -3.99 -10.52 19.93
N THR A 183 -3.94 -9.64 18.93
CA THR A 183 -5.00 -9.55 17.92
C THR A 183 -5.00 -10.82 17.08
N ARG A 184 -6.17 -11.42 16.90
CA ARG A 184 -6.38 -12.49 15.91
C ARG A 184 -7.01 -11.92 14.65
N ARG A 185 -6.76 -12.58 13.53
CA ARG A 185 -7.32 -12.26 12.22
C ARG A 185 -8.12 -13.42 11.69
N GLU A 186 -9.35 -13.13 11.26
CA GLU A 186 -10.26 -14.08 10.62
C GLU A 186 -10.66 -13.56 9.25
N ARG A 187 -10.82 -14.44 8.25
CA ARG A 187 -11.41 -14.05 6.97
C ARG A 187 -12.91 -13.87 7.16
N VAL A 188 -13.47 -12.76 6.66
CA VAL A 188 -14.92 -12.55 6.67
C VAL A 188 -15.60 -13.38 5.59
N ASP A 189 -14.94 -13.49 4.43
CA ASP A 189 -15.39 -14.30 3.31
C ASP A 189 -14.19 -14.90 2.56
N ASN A 190 -14.48 -15.88 1.70
CA ASN A 190 -13.50 -16.51 0.82
C ASN A 190 -13.49 -15.81 -0.55
N VAL A 191 -13.66 -14.48 -0.60
CA VAL A 191 -13.71 -13.69 -1.84
C VAL A 191 -12.48 -12.81 -1.97
N ILE A 192 -11.80 -12.93 -3.11
CA ILE A 192 -10.81 -11.96 -3.56
C ILE A 192 -11.48 -10.97 -4.51
N ARG A 193 -11.46 -9.69 -4.14
CA ARG A 193 -11.98 -8.61 -4.97
C ARG A 193 -10.85 -8.12 -5.84
N VAL A 194 -10.95 -8.28 -7.15
CA VAL A 194 -9.91 -7.91 -8.10
C VAL A 194 -10.27 -6.56 -8.73
N ASN A 195 -9.33 -5.63 -8.76
CA ASN A 195 -9.48 -4.35 -9.41
C ASN A 195 -9.41 -4.52 -10.94
N GLY A 196 -10.50 -4.25 -11.65
CA GLY A 196 -10.54 -4.28 -13.10
C GLY A 196 -9.67 -3.21 -13.78
N TYR A 197 -9.20 -2.20 -13.03
CA TYR A 197 -8.30 -1.14 -13.49
C TYR A 197 -6.84 -1.39 -13.14
N TYR A 198 -6.52 -2.56 -12.61
CA TYR A 198 -5.14 -2.92 -12.32
C TYR A 198 -4.32 -2.98 -13.61
N ASP A 199 -3.41 -2.03 -13.75
CA ASP A 199 -2.47 -1.92 -14.86
C ASP A 199 -1.14 -1.36 -14.35
N PRO A 200 -0.32 -2.19 -13.70
CA PRO A 200 0.97 -1.77 -13.14
C PRO A 200 2.04 -1.57 -14.22
N GLN A 201 1.70 -1.66 -15.51
CA GLN A 201 2.66 -1.74 -16.61
C GLN A 201 3.63 -0.55 -16.64
N SER A 202 4.90 -0.89 -16.80
CA SER A 202 5.95 0.05 -17.19
C SER A 202 5.82 0.39 -18.67
N HIS A 203 6.32 1.56 -19.09
CA HIS A 203 6.41 1.91 -20.51
C HIS A 203 7.75 1.44 -21.09
N PRO A 204 7.77 0.74 -22.25
CA PRO A 204 6.63 0.43 -23.12
C PRO A 204 5.70 -0.68 -22.58
N PRO A 205 4.40 -0.70 -22.95
CA PRO A 205 3.43 -1.68 -22.48
C PRO A 205 3.91 -3.11 -22.68
N ARG A 206 3.80 -3.92 -21.64
CA ARG A 206 4.23 -5.33 -21.63
C ARG A 206 3.50 -6.11 -20.56
N LEU A 207 3.26 -7.39 -20.81
CA LEU A 207 2.71 -8.29 -19.79
C LEU A 207 3.71 -8.45 -18.64
N LEU A 208 3.26 -8.14 -17.43
CA LEU A 208 4.05 -8.30 -16.21
C LEU A 208 3.80 -9.67 -15.58
N ASN A 209 4.86 -10.46 -15.46
CA ASN A 209 4.84 -11.73 -14.74
C ASN A 209 4.94 -11.48 -13.23
N ILE A 210 3.84 -11.01 -12.64
CA ILE A 210 3.76 -10.74 -11.20
C ILE A 210 4.07 -11.99 -10.39
N GLN A 211 4.81 -11.82 -9.30
CA GLN A 211 5.26 -12.90 -8.44
C GLN A 211 4.24 -13.15 -7.34
N ARG A 212 3.91 -14.43 -7.15
CA ARG A 212 3.05 -14.94 -6.07
C ARG A 212 1.74 -14.15 -5.87
N PRO A 213 0.94 -13.95 -6.93
CA PRO A 213 -0.37 -13.33 -6.78
C PRO A 213 -1.26 -14.17 -5.87
N ILE A 214 -2.01 -13.52 -5.00
CA ILE A 214 -2.98 -14.20 -4.13
C ILE A 214 -4.15 -14.73 -4.97
N PHE A 215 -4.39 -16.04 -4.90
CA PHE A 215 -5.58 -16.68 -5.47
C PHE A 215 -6.15 -17.80 -4.58
N ASP A 216 -5.40 -18.21 -3.56
CA ASP A 216 -5.77 -19.25 -2.61
C ASP A 216 -5.64 -18.74 -1.17
N TYR A 217 -6.10 -19.55 -0.23
CA TYR A 217 -5.88 -19.32 1.19
C TYR A 217 -5.55 -20.62 1.90
N VAL A 218 -4.87 -20.55 3.05
CA VAL A 218 -4.67 -21.72 3.90
C VAL A 218 -5.86 -21.86 4.86
N ASP A 219 -6.55 -22.99 4.79
CA ASP A 219 -7.66 -23.35 5.68
C ASP A 219 -7.18 -23.97 7.00
N GLU A 220 -8.11 -24.26 7.92
CA GLU A 220 -7.81 -24.84 9.24
C GLU A 220 -7.14 -26.23 9.16
N ASN A 221 -7.32 -26.94 8.04
CA ASN A 221 -6.73 -28.24 7.79
C ASN A 221 -5.39 -28.15 7.02
N GLY A 222 -4.87 -26.93 6.82
CA GLY A 222 -3.65 -26.68 6.06
C GLY A 222 -3.80 -26.83 4.54
N ARG A 223 -5.03 -26.98 4.02
CA ARG A 223 -5.29 -27.07 2.58
C ARG A 223 -5.25 -25.68 1.95
N ARG A 224 -5.09 -25.63 0.62
CA ARG A 224 -5.06 -24.40 -0.18
C ARG A 224 -6.22 -24.30 -1.17
N PRO A 225 -7.47 -24.19 -0.70
CA PRO A 225 -8.61 -23.93 -1.58
C PRO A 225 -8.49 -22.57 -2.28
N PRO A 226 -9.05 -22.44 -3.50
CA PRO A 226 -9.09 -21.18 -4.22
C PRO A 226 -10.07 -20.19 -3.56
N LEU A 227 -9.77 -18.90 -3.72
CA LEU A 227 -10.69 -17.81 -3.40
C LEU A 227 -11.69 -17.62 -4.55
N ALA A 228 -12.94 -17.33 -4.23
CA ALA A 228 -13.91 -16.87 -5.19
C ALA A 228 -13.50 -15.50 -5.74
N ILE A 229 -13.40 -15.36 -7.05
CA ILE A 229 -12.96 -14.11 -7.70
C ILE A 229 -14.18 -13.22 -7.95
N SER A 230 -14.12 -11.99 -7.47
CA SER A 230 -15.09 -10.94 -7.78
C SER A 230 -14.37 -9.77 -8.44
N ILE A 231 -14.60 -9.55 -9.72
CA ILE A 231 -13.95 -8.45 -10.45
C ILE A 231 -14.78 -7.17 -10.26
N TYR A 232 -14.15 -6.12 -9.75
CA TYR A 232 -14.73 -4.79 -9.69
C TYR A 232 -14.50 -4.08 -11.02
N GLN A 233 -15.60 -3.72 -11.68
CA GLN A 233 -15.61 -2.78 -12.79
C GLN A 233 -16.53 -1.62 -12.42
N ARG A 234 -16.14 -0.38 -12.75
CA ARG A 234 -17.03 0.77 -12.61
C ARG A 234 -18.19 0.55 -13.58
N ARG A 235 -19.42 0.63 -13.10
CA ARG A 235 -20.57 0.75 -13.98
C ARG A 235 -20.41 2.04 -14.79
N SER A 236 -20.40 1.93 -16.11
CA SER A 236 -20.55 3.11 -16.97
C SER A 236 -21.88 3.79 -16.64
N VAL A 237 -21.89 5.12 -16.70
CA VAL A 237 -23.09 5.94 -16.43
C VAL A 237 -24.24 5.62 -17.42
N SER A 238 -23.97 4.85 -18.49
CA SER A 238 -24.94 4.40 -19.49
C SER A 238 -26.03 3.45 -19.00
N ASP A 239 -25.89 2.84 -17.82
CA ASP A 239 -26.85 1.84 -17.32
C ASP A 239 -27.97 2.42 -16.43
N ARG A 240 -28.09 3.76 -16.35
CA ARG A 240 -29.18 4.45 -15.64
C ARG A 240 -30.30 4.97 -16.55
N GLU A 241 -30.21 4.73 -17.86
CA GLU A 241 -31.26 5.10 -18.83
C GLU A 241 -31.70 3.89 -19.67
N LYS A 242 -32.22 2.86 -19.01
CA LYS A 242 -33.11 1.87 -19.64
C LYS A 242 -34.23 1.46 -18.68
#